data_AF-A0AAW4NCD2-F1
#
_entry.id   AF-A0AAW4NCD2-F1
#
_cell.length_a   1.000
_cell.length_b   1.000
_cell.length_c   1.000
_cell.angle_alpha   90.00
_cell.angle_beta   90.00
_cell.angle_gamma   90.00
#
_symmetry.space_group_name_H-M   'P 1'
#
loop_
_entity.id
_entity.type
_entity.pdbx_description
1 polymer ?
#
loop_
_entity_poly.entity_id
_entity_poly.type
_entity_poly.pdbx_seq_one_letter_code
_entity_poly.pdbx_strand_id
1 'polypeptide(L)'
;MPEGTSWGGQFPPVVNHTTSAVARHHPDFKAAKHGDFQAALRLVDELVKDEKIAMIARQFPNAHIIYNHKIQGDGINMIPAAYAVRFSAIGMTVEHDIIAVTDVSHTNASDISRISKRMRFEGHVNRGTDYILLDDFITSGAELRDLRDYVNSQGGNVVAMTTFGHGSFGKLKDVRIDEAYKQKLGDAGVTDNDLRKYGIASEIGCLTLGEAAKLTRMVNSKAKGKTSQVYGRLQRIADTCGNAQAVDEKLSGDNTKEELINNNNDNNSAVRKRLHR
;
A
#
# COMPACT_ATOMS: atom_id res chain seq x y z
N MET A 1 -10.98 3.06 -10.05
CA MET A 1 -10.58 2.54 -8.72
C MET A 1 -11.66 1.55 -8.34
N PRO A 2 -11.32 0.35 -7.84
CA PRO A 2 -12.32 -0.58 -7.33
C PRO A 2 -13.22 0.12 -6.30
N GLU A 3 -14.53 -0.03 -6.46
CA GLU A 3 -15.46 0.36 -5.40
C GLU A 3 -15.27 -0.61 -4.24
N GLY A 4 -14.80 -0.09 -3.11
CA GLY A 4 -14.65 -0.89 -1.91
C GLY A 4 -16.01 -1.22 -1.30
N THR A 5 -16.11 -2.39 -0.70
CA THR A 5 -17.30 -2.82 0.03
C THR A 5 -17.08 -2.74 1.54
N SER A 6 -18.14 -2.47 2.30
CA SER A 6 -18.10 -2.59 3.76
C SER A 6 -17.57 -3.97 4.19
N TRP A 7 -16.84 -4.01 5.30
CA TRP A 7 -16.21 -5.23 5.80
C TRP A 7 -17.19 -6.36 6.20
N GLY A 8 -18.45 -5.99 6.47
CA GLY A 8 -19.43 -6.91 7.04
C GLY A 8 -19.12 -7.36 8.47
N GLY A 9 -20.06 -8.09 9.07
CA GLY A 9 -19.96 -8.54 10.46
C GLY A 9 -19.03 -9.74 10.70
N GLN A 10 -18.59 -10.43 9.63
CA GLN A 10 -17.96 -11.76 9.74
C GLN A 10 -16.51 -11.86 9.26
N PHE A 11 -15.92 -10.80 8.69
CA PHE A 11 -14.52 -10.86 8.26
C PHE A 11 -13.58 -11.11 9.47
N PRO A 12 -12.65 -12.08 9.39
CA PRO A 12 -11.88 -12.50 10.56
C PRO A 12 -10.83 -11.46 10.98
N PRO A 13 -10.41 -11.48 12.25
CA PRO A 13 -9.25 -10.73 12.72
C PRO A 13 -7.98 -11.03 11.91
N VAL A 14 -7.13 -10.02 11.74
CA VAL A 14 -5.81 -10.15 11.10
C VAL A 14 -4.91 -11.04 11.98
N VAL A 15 -4.35 -12.08 11.39
CA VAL A 15 -3.43 -12.99 12.08
C VAL A 15 -2.01 -12.42 12.00
N ASN A 16 -1.42 -12.12 13.15
CA ASN A 16 -0.10 -11.52 13.24
C ASN A 16 0.91 -12.45 13.96
N HIS A 17 2.19 -12.44 13.56
CA HIS A 17 3.21 -13.32 14.15
C HIS A 17 4.10 -12.65 15.19
N THR A 18 4.64 -11.46 14.91
CA THR A 18 5.55 -10.71 15.77
C THR A 18 5.24 -9.21 15.88
N THR A 19 6.01 -8.48 16.69
CA THR A 19 5.89 -7.01 16.79
C THR A 19 6.96 -6.35 15.91
N SER A 20 6.68 -5.13 15.42
CA SER A 20 7.69 -4.30 14.74
C SER A 20 8.94 -4.08 15.59
N ALA A 21 8.79 -3.96 16.91
CA ALA A 21 9.92 -3.83 17.82
C ALA A 21 10.82 -5.07 17.78
N VAL A 22 10.25 -6.27 17.96
CA VAL A 22 11.01 -7.54 17.93
C VAL A 22 11.66 -7.74 16.56
N ALA A 23 10.91 -7.58 15.48
CA ALA A 23 11.44 -7.75 14.13
C ALA A 23 12.63 -6.82 13.84
N ARG A 24 12.55 -5.55 14.25
CA ARG A 24 13.62 -4.56 14.01
C ARG A 24 14.92 -4.83 14.78
N HIS A 25 14.87 -5.61 15.86
CA HIS A 25 16.07 -5.98 16.63
C HIS A 25 16.78 -7.21 16.04
N HIS A 26 16.13 -7.95 15.13
CA HIS A 26 16.73 -9.11 14.50
C HIS A 26 17.88 -8.68 13.55
N PRO A 27 19.05 -9.35 13.59
CA PRO A 27 20.23 -8.96 12.81
C PRO A 27 19.96 -8.89 11.30
N ASP A 28 19.15 -9.82 10.78
CA ASP A 28 18.83 -9.88 9.35
C ASP A 28 17.74 -8.89 8.89
N PHE A 29 17.07 -8.17 9.79
CA PHE A 29 15.93 -7.32 9.44
C PHE A 29 16.28 -6.26 8.39
N LYS A 30 17.43 -5.61 8.55
CA LYS A 30 17.87 -4.56 7.62
C LYS A 30 18.17 -5.15 6.25
N ALA A 31 18.89 -6.26 6.17
CA ALA A 31 19.22 -6.90 4.89
C ALA A 31 17.96 -7.40 4.17
N ALA A 32 17.04 -8.04 4.89
CA ALA A 32 15.75 -8.49 4.38
C ALA A 32 14.91 -7.35 3.77
N LYS A 33 14.96 -6.16 4.39
CA LYS A 33 14.27 -4.96 3.92
C LYS A 33 14.84 -4.35 2.64
N HIS A 34 16.09 -4.70 2.28
CA HIS A 34 16.83 -4.11 1.16
C HIS A 34 17.28 -5.16 0.13
N GLY A 35 16.49 -6.22 -0.08
CA GLY A 35 16.69 -7.17 -1.19
C GLY A 35 17.31 -8.51 -0.84
N ASP A 36 17.81 -8.73 0.39
CA ASP A 36 18.40 -10.02 0.76
C ASP A 36 17.32 -11.03 1.14
N PHE A 37 17.01 -11.94 0.20
CA PHE A 37 16.03 -12.99 0.40
C PHE A 37 16.45 -14.03 1.44
N GLN A 38 17.74 -14.36 1.55
CA GLN A 38 18.22 -15.34 2.54
C GLN A 38 18.14 -14.80 3.96
N ALA A 39 18.45 -13.51 4.13
CA ALA A 39 18.20 -12.79 5.37
C ALA A 39 16.70 -12.76 5.71
N ALA A 40 15.83 -12.57 4.72
CA ALA A 40 14.39 -12.59 4.92
C ALA A 40 13.87 -13.97 5.35
N LEU A 41 14.39 -15.06 4.76
CA LEU A 41 14.05 -16.42 5.19
C LEU A 41 14.46 -16.68 6.64
N ARG A 42 15.71 -16.38 7.03
CA ARG A 42 16.16 -16.55 8.44
C ARG A 42 15.30 -15.76 9.42
N LEU A 43 15.01 -14.50 9.09
CA LEU A 43 14.14 -13.63 9.89
C LEU A 43 12.72 -14.21 10.04
N VAL A 44 12.14 -14.71 8.95
CA VAL A 44 10.79 -15.30 8.93
C VAL A 44 10.78 -16.61 9.72
N ASP A 45 11.78 -17.47 9.53
CA ASP A 45 11.88 -18.76 10.20
C ASP A 45 11.97 -18.60 11.73
N GLU A 46 12.63 -17.55 12.22
CA GLU A 46 12.74 -17.29 13.66
C GLU A 46 11.46 -16.69 14.25
N LEU A 47 10.77 -15.81 13.52
CA LEU A 47 9.70 -14.97 14.08
C LEU A 47 8.27 -15.38 13.67
N VAL A 48 8.11 -16.20 12.64
CA VAL A 48 6.80 -16.73 12.21
C VAL A 48 6.44 -17.97 12.98
N LYS A 49 5.34 -17.86 13.72
CA LYS A 49 4.66 -18.95 14.43
C LYS A 49 3.97 -19.95 13.50
N ASP A 50 4.49 -21.18 13.42
CA ASP A 50 3.94 -22.25 12.60
C ASP A 50 2.52 -22.67 12.96
N GLU A 51 2.17 -22.62 14.24
CA GLU A 51 0.83 -22.95 14.69
C GLU A 51 -0.23 -22.03 14.07
N LYS A 52 0.13 -20.77 13.77
CA LYS A 52 -0.75 -19.81 13.12
C LYS A 52 -0.87 -20.05 11.62
N ILE A 53 0.22 -20.46 10.96
CA ILE A 53 0.19 -20.88 9.54
C ILE A 53 -0.71 -22.09 9.39
N ALA A 54 -0.51 -23.12 10.22
CA ALA A 54 -1.33 -24.32 10.22
C ALA A 54 -2.81 -24.02 10.53
N MET A 55 -3.08 -23.09 11.45
CA MET A 55 -4.45 -22.63 11.74
C MET A 55 -5.11 -22.01 10.50
N ILE A 56 -4.43 -21.07 9.82
CA ILE A 56 -4.96 -20.42 8.61
C ILE A 56 -5.22 -21.46 7.52
N ALA A 57 -4.24 -22.33 7.25
CA ALA A 57 -4.35 -23.36 6.22
C ALA A 57 -5.49 -24.35 6.48
N ARG A 58 -5.73 -24.73 7.75
CA ARG A 58 -6.87 -25.58 8.12
C ARG A 58 -8.21 -24.88 7.93
N GLN A 59 -8.26 -23.57 8.20
CA GLN A 59 -9.49 -22.78 8.07
C GLN A 59 -9.83 -22.50 6.60
N PHE A 60 -8.82 -22.32 5.75
CA PHE A 60 -8.99 -21.95 4.34
C PHE A 60 -8.06 -22.80 3.43
N PRO A 61 -8.30 -24.12 3.33
CA PRO A 61 -7.36 -25.05 2.69
C PRO A 61 -7.18 -24.85 1.18
N ASN A 62 -8.19 -24.28 0.52
CA ASN A 62 -8.18 -24.03 -0.93
C ASN A 62 -7.91 -22.57 -1.29
N ALA A 63 -7.63 -21.72 -0.29
CA ALA A 63 -7.37 -20.31 -0.55
C ALA A 63 -5.96 -20.09 -1.09
N HIS A 64 -5.83 -19.11 -1.98
CA HIS A 64 -4.57 -18.70 -2.56
C HIS A 64 -3.96 -17.55 -1.74
N ILE A 65 -2.64 -17.55 -1.57
CA ILE A 65 -1.92 -16.47 -0.89
C ILE A 65 -1.55 -15.40 -1.90
N ILE A 66 -1.86 -14.14 -1.60
CA ILE A 66 -1.33 -12.97 -2.33
C ILE A 66 -0.52 -12.14 -1.35
N TYR A 67 0.62 -11.64 -1.79
CA TYR A 67 1.43 -10.70 -1.04
C TYR A 67 1.90 -9.56 -1.93
N ASN A 68 2.19 -8.40 -1.34
CA ASN A 68 2.63 -7.24 -2.10
C ASN A 68 4.13 -7.00 -1.95
N HIS A 69 4.81 -6.75 -3.06
CA HIS A 69 6.19 -6.25 -3.06
C HIS A 69 6.19 -4.73 -2.88
N LYS A 70 7.10 -4.22 -2.05
CA LYS A 70 7.37 -2.77 -1.95
C LYS A 70 8.83 -2.50 -2.25
N ILE A 71 9.07 -1.55 -3.15
CA ILE A 71 10.39 -0.94 -3.33
C ILE A 71 10.62 0.00 -2.13
N GLN A 72 11.71 -0.21 -1.38
CA GLN A 72 12.18 0.69 -0.33
C GLN A 72 13.57 1.21 -0.71
N GLY A 73 13.64 2.48 -1.12
CA GLY A 73 14.88 3.08 -1.61
C GLY A 73 15.31 2.44 -2.93
N ASP A 74 16.50 1.84 -2.94
CA ASP A 74 17.10 1.10 -4.04
C ASP A 74 16.82 -0.41 -4.02
N GLY A 75 16.21 -0.94 -2.95
CA GLY A 75 16.00 -2.37 -2.74
C GLY A 75 14.52 -2.78 -2.70
N ILE A 76 14.24 -4.05 -3.02
CA ILE A 76 12.92 -4.66 -2.85
C ILE A 76 12.83 -5.24 -1.43
N ASN A 77 11.76 -4.94 -0.71
CA ASN A 77 11.48 -5.57 0.57
C ASN A 77 11.14 -7.06 0.36
N MET A 78 12.00 -7.96 0.85
CA MET A 78 11.87 -9.42 0.63
C MET A 78 11.07 -10.14 1.72
N ILE A 79 10.69 -9.44 2.81
CA ILE A 79 9.96 -10.04 3.93
C ILE A 79 8.61 -10.66 3.49
N PRO A 80 7.74 -9.97 2.71
CA PRO A 80 6.48 -10.58 2.25
C PRO A 80 6.69 -11.85 1.43
N ALA A 81 7.69 -11.85 0.54
CA ALA A 81 8.00 -13.01 -0.30
C ALA A 81 8.50 -14.20 0.54
N ALA A 82 9.44 -13.97 1.45
CA ALA A 82 9.94 -15.00 2.36
C ALA A 82 8.82 -15.51 3.29
N TYR A 83 7.92 -14.62 3.71
CA TYR A 83 6.78 -15.01 4.53
C TYR A 83 5.79 -15.91 3.75
N ALA A 84 5.52 -15.61 2.48
CA ALA A 84 4.70 -16.45 1.62
C ALA A 84 5.27 -17.87 1.42
N VAL A 85 6.60 -18.04 1.46
CA VAL A 85 7.25 -19.36 1.40
C VAL A 85 6.78 -20.29 2.53
N ARG A 86 6.42 -19.75 3.70
CA ARG A 86 5.89 -20.58 4.81
C ARG A 86 4.56 -21.24 4.47
N PHE A 87 3.74 -20.60 3.64
CA PHE A 87 2.48 -21.16 3.15
C PHE A 87 2.71 -22.13 1.98
N SER A 88 3.60 -21.81 1.05
CA SER A 88 3.93 -22.75 -0.04
C SER A 88 4.58 -24.03 0.48
N ALA A 89 5.41 -23.94 1.53
CA ALA A 89 6.06 -25.09 2.16
C ALA A 89 5.08 -26.11 2.75
N ILE A 90 3.85 -25.68 3.07
CA ILE A 90 2.76 -26.57 3.53
C ILE A 90 1.73 -26.88 2.42
N GLY A 91 2.05 -26.56 1.17
CA GLY A 91 1.26 -26.92 -0.01
C GLY A 91 0.18 -25.93 -0.42
N MET A 92 0.12 -24.72 0.15
CA MET A 92 -0.81 -23.69 -0.32
C MET A 92 -0.30 -23.01 -1.60
N THR A 93 -1.21 -22.62 -2.48
CA THR A 93 -0.88 -21.88 -3.71
C THR A 93 -0.53 -20.43 -3.37
N VAL A 94 0.58 -19.93 -3.90
CA VAL A 94 1.01 -18.53 -3.79
C VAL A 94 0.93 -17.88 -5.16
N GLU A 95 0.19 -16.77 -5.27
CA GLU A 95 0.09 -15.97 -6.48
C GLU A 95 1.17 -14.89 -6.49
N HIS A 96 1.90 -14.81 -7.59
CA HIS A 96 2.98 -13.83 -7.78
C HIS A 96 2.63 -12.73 -8.79
N ASP A 97 1.50 -12.87 -9.50
CA ASP A 97 1.15 -12.03 -10.65
C ASP A 97 0.51 -10.69 -10.28
N ILE A 98 0.12 -10.50 -9.01
CA ILE A 98 -0.53 -9.28 -8.53
C ILE A 98 0.53 -8.32 -7.99
N ILE A 99 0.73 -7.21 -8.69
CA ILE A 99 1.76 -6.20 -8.40
C ILE A 99 1.13 -4.86 -8.05
N ALA A 100 1.77 -4.11 -7.14
CA ALA A 100 1.41 -2.73 -6.90
C ALA A 100 2.03 -1.80 -7.95
N VAL A 101 1.21 -0.97 -8.59
CA VAL A 101 1.60 -0.10 -9.71
C VAL A 101 1.73 1.37 -9.30
N THR A 102 1.29 1.72 -8.10
CA THR A 102 1.29 3.11 -7.65
C THR A 102 2.69 3.66 -7.41
N ASP A 103 3.07 4.64 -8.23
CA ASP A 103 4.23 5.51 -8.03
C ASP A 103 3.96 6.47 -6.86
N VAL A 104 4.55 6.21 -5.69
CA VAL A 104 4.34 7.04 -4.49
C VAL A 104 5.66 7.63 -4.05
N SER A 105 6.12 8.68 -4.74
CA SER A 105 7.14 9.55 -4.19
C SER A 105 6.63 10.20 -2.89
N HIS A 106 7.41 10.03 -1.82
CA HIS A 106 7.05 10.38 -0.45
C HIS A 106 7.49 11.79 -0.02
N THR A 107 7.95 12.63 -0.93
CA THR A 107 8.45 13.97 -0.63
C THR A 107 7.29 14.97 -0.46
N ASN A 108 7.06 15.45 0.78
CA ASN A 108 6.16 16.56 1.18
C ASN A 108 4.61 16.37 1.12
N ALA A 109 4.08 15.15 1.21
CA ALA A 109 2.62 14.92 1.22
C ALA A 109 1.92 15.32 2.56
N SER A 110 0.84 16.13 2.52
CA SER A 110 -0.01 16.48 3.68
C SER A 110 -0.78 15.28 4.24
N ASP A 111 -1.22 15.30 5.51
CA ASP A 111 -1.90 14.15 6.15
C ASP A 111 -3.19 13.69 5.45
N ILE A 112 -3.91 14.60 4.78
CA ILE A 112 -5.04 14.27 3.90
C ILE A 112 -4.56 13.53 2.66
N SER A 113 -3.55 14.06 1.97
CA SER A 113 -3.01 13.38 0.79
C SER A 113 -2.47 11.98 1.12
N ARG A 114 -2.04 11.73 2.37
CA ARG A 114 -1.62 10.39 2.82
C ARG A 114 -2.79 9.42 3.07
N ILE A 115 -3.98 9.91 3.40
CA ILE A 115 -5.18 9.05 3.53
C ILE A 115 -5.86 8.87 2.17
N SER A 116 -5.79 9.87 1.30
CA SER A 116 -6.36 9.85 -0.05
C SER A 116 -5.52 9.06 -1.07
N LYS A 117 -4.25 8.76 -0.78
CA LYS A 117 -3.37 7.97 -1.65
C LYS A 117 -3.72 6.48 -1.53
N ARG A 118 -4.66 6.03 -2.37
CA ARG A 118 -4.97 4.61 -2.55
C ARG A 118 -3.91 3.92 -3.39
N MET A 119 -3.59 2.68 -3.05
CA MET A 119 -2.76 1.81 -3.86
C MET A 119 -3.51 1.33 -5.10
N ARG A 120 -2.78 1.15 -6.20
CA ARG A 120 -3.27 0.51 -7.42
C ARG A 120 -2.54 -0.81 -7.61
N PHE A 121 -3.29 -1.78 -8.11
CA PHE A 121 -2.79 -3.11 -8.39
C PHE A 121 -3.14 -3.49 -9.83
N GLU A 122 -2.27 -4.29 -10.43
CA GLU A 122 -2.46 -4.96 -11.71
C GLU A 122 -2.06 -6.43 -11.53
N GLY A 123 -2.55 -7.30 -12.42
CA GLY A 123 -2.32 -8.74 -12.34
C GLY A 123 -3.60 -9.56 -12.44
N HIS A 124 -3.46 -10.84 -12.73
CA HIS A 124 -4.60 -11.73 -12.86
C HIS A 124 -5.17 -12.13 -11.49
N VAL A 125 -6.51 -12.16 -11.39
CA VAL A 125 -7.24 -12.70 -10.24
C VAL A 125 -8.16 -13.80 -10.75
N ASN A 126 -8.04 -14.99 -10.17
CA ASN A 126 -8.88 -16.14 -10.47
C ASN A 126 -10.28 -15.91 -9.90
N ARG A 127 -11.28 -15.93 -10.79
CA ARG A 127 -12.67 -15.69 -10.42
C ARG A 127 -13.21 -16.86 -9.59
N GLY A 128 -13.91 -16.54 -8.50
CA GLY A 128 -14.48 -17.52 -7.58
C GLY A 128 -13.46 -18.15 -6.62
N THR A 129 -12.20 -17.71 -6.66
CA THR A 129 -11.14 -18.20 -5.76
C THR A 129 -11.13 -17.41 -4.46
N ASP A 130 -10.95 -18.13 -3.35
CA ASP A 130 -10.71 -17.54 -2.05
C ASP A 130 -9.25 -17.10 -1.90
N TYR A 131 -9.02 -15.95 -1.29
CA TYR A 131 -7.71 -15.32 -1.16
C TYR A 131 -7.38 -14.94 0.28
N ILE A 132 -6.14 -15.20 0.68
CA ILE A 132 -5.56 -14.71 1.93
C ILE A 132 -4.51 -13.67 1.56
N LEU A 133 -4.67 -12.45 2.09
CA LEU A 133 -3.71 -11.38 1.86
C LEU A 133 -2.63 -11.38 2.91
N LEU A 134 -1.38 -11.24 2.47
CA LEU A 134 -0.18 -11.24 3.30
C LEU A 134 0.56 -9.92 3.14
N ASP A 135 0.98 -9.34 4.25
CA ASP A 135 1.86 -8.15 4.27
C ASP A 135 2.96 -8.30 5.34
N ASP A 136 4.00 -7.48 5.26
CA ASP A 136 5.04 -7.49 6.28
C ASP A 136 4.59 -6.79 7.57
N PHE A 137 4.04 -5.57 7.47
CA PHE A 137 3.63 -4.78 8.63
C PHE A 137 2.33 -4.01 8.38
N ILE A 138 1.32 -4.32 9.19
CA ILE A 138 0.11 -3.48 9.24
C ILE A 138 0.33 -2.22 10.09
N THR A 139 -0.03 -1.06 9.52
CA THR A 139 -0.06 0.24 10.21
C THR A 139 -1.48 0.82 10.23
N SER A 140 -1.98 1.36 9.12
CA SER A 140 -3.39 1.72 8.98
C SER A 140 -4.24 0.55 8.48
N GLY A 141 -3.66 -0.35 7.68
CA GLY A 141 -4.41 -1.37 6.94
C GLY A 141 -5.00 -0.87 5.61
N ALA A 142 -4.76 0.39 5.24
CA ALA A 142 -5.28 0.98 3.99
C ALA A 142 -4.86 0.19 2.74
N GLU A 143 -3.60 -0.24 2.71
CA GLU A 143 -3.07 -1.02 1.58
C GLU A 143 -3.69 -2.41 1.46
N LEU A 144 -3.86 -3.10 2.59
CA LEU A 144 -4.55 -4.40 2.63
C LEU A 144 -6.02 -4.26 2.21
N ARG A 145 -6.69 -3.17 2.62
CA ARG A 145 -8.03 -2.84 2.13
C ARG A 145 -8.04 -2.58 0.62
N ASP A 146 -7.09 -1.82 0.10
CA ASP A 146 -7.00 -1.55 -1.34
C ASP A 146 -6.77 -2.82 -2.16
N LEU A 147 -5.90 -3.72 -1.68
CA LEU A 147 -5.67 -5.02 -2.31
C LEU A 147 -6.92 -5.90 -2.24
N ARG A 148 -7.63 -5.89 -1.10
CA ARG A 148 -8.91 -6.59 -0.94
C ARG A 148 -9.95 -6.09 -1.94
N ASP A 149 -10.10 -4.78 -2.05
CA ASP A 149 -11.05 -4.17 -2.99
C ASP A 149 -10.70 -4.52 -4.44
N TYR A 150 -9.41 -4.52 -4.78
CA TYR A 150 -8.92 -4.97 -6.09
C TYR A 150 -9.32 -6.42 -6.37
N VAL A 151 -8.92 -7.37 -5.51
CA VAL A 151 -9.21 -8.80 -5.66
C VAL A 151 -10.71 -9.05 -5.77
N ASN A 152 -11.50 -8.46 -4.89
CA ASN A 152 -12.96 -8.61 -4.91
C ASN A 152 -13.58 -8.04 -6.19
N SER A 153 -13.09 -6.89 -6.69
CA SER A 153 -13.59 -6.30 -7.94
C SER A 153 -13.29 -7.12 -9.19
N GLN A 154 -12.23 -7.94 -9.16
CA GLN A 154 -11.90 -8.86 -10.25
C GLN A 154 -12.69 -10.19 -10.16
N GLY A 155 -13.45 -10.40 -9.08
CA GLY A 155 -14.26 -11.59 -8.86
C GLY A 155 -13.58 -12.67 -8.01
N GLY A 156 -12.45 -12.36 -7.37
CA GLY A 156 -11.93 -13.18 -6.26
C GLY A 156 -12.69 -12.88 -4.96
N ASN A 157 -12.41 -13.64 -3.90
CA ASN A 157 -12.99 -13.44 -2.58
C ASN A 157 -11.92 -13.43 -1.51
N VAL A 158 -11.61 -12.26 -0.93
CA VAL A 158 -10.67 -12.22 0.20
C VAL A 158 -11.34 -12.73 1.47
N VAL A 159 -10.79 -13.80 2.04
CA VAL A 159 -11.35 -14.49 3.22
C VAL A 159 -10.57 -14.23 4.51
N ALA A 160 -9.29 -13.86 4.41
CA ALA A 160 -8.48 -13.55 5.58
C ALA A 160 -7.29 -12.64 5.24
N MET A 161 -6.68 -12.09 6.29
CA MET A 161 -5.45 -11.30 6.21
C MET A 161 -4.46 -11.77 7.27
N THR A 162 -3.18 -11.80 6.91
CA THR A 162 -2.10 -12.10 7.83
C THR A 162 -0.93 -11.15 7.64
N THR A 163 -0.21 -10.87 8.73
CA THR A 163 0.98 -10.03 8.68
C THR A 163 2.14 -10.63 9.45
N PHE A 164 3.35 -10.46 8.92
CA PHE A 164 4.56 -10.84 9.63
C PHE A 164 4.63 -10.11 10.97
N GLY A 165 4.45 -8.79 10.97
CA GLY A 165 4.47 -7.95 12.14
C GLY A 165 3.39 -6.85 12.17
N HIS A 166 3.25 -6.20 13.32
CA HIS A 166 2.36 -5.04 13.47
C HIS A 166 3.14 -3.82 13.98
N GLY A 167 2.71 -2.63 13.57
CA GLY A 167 3.28 -1.36 14.04
C GLY A 167 3.02 -1.08 15.52
N SER A 168 3.69 -0.05 16.05
CA SER A 168 3.59 0.38 17.45
C SER A 168 2.21 0.99 17.80
N PHE A 169 1.51 1.53 16.81
CA PHE A 169 0.17 2.11 16.98
C PHE A 169 -0.90 1.02 16.92
N GLY A 170 -1.08 0.35 18.05
CA GLY A 170 -2.28 -0.41 18.34
C GLY A 170 -2.27 -1.85 17.89
N LYS A 171 -2.85 -2.69 18.75
CA LYS A 171 -3.26 -4.06 18.49
C LYS A 171 -4.34 -4.07 17.40
N LEU A 172 -4.00 -3.77 16.15
CA LEU A 172 -4.89 -3.99 14.99
C LEU A 172 -5.06 -5.50 14.81
N LYS A 173 -5.79 -6.10 15.74
CA LYS A 173 -6.31 -7.45 15.66
C LYS A 173 -7.46 -7.46 14.66
N ASP A 174 -8.26 -6.41 14.66
CA ASP A 174 -9.36 -6.24 13.72
C ASP A 174 -9.07 -5.06 12.81
N VAL A 175 -9.03 -5.30 11.50
CA VAL A 175 -8.82 -4.26 10.49
C VAL A 175 -10.10 -3.45 10.24
N ARG A 176 -11.26 -4.00 10.59
CA ARG A 176 -12.56 -3.39 10.32
C ARG A 176 -12.79 -2.16 11.17
N ILE A 177 -13.38 -1.12 10.58
CA ILE A 177 -13.91 0.00 11.35
C ILE A 177 -15.03 -0.48 12.30
N ASP A 178 -15.01 -0.01 13.55
CA ASP A 178 -16.05 -0.29 14.54
C ASP A 178 -17.18 0.77 14.51
N GLU A 179 -18.33 0.43 15.09
CA GLU A 179 -19.49 1.33 15.16
C GLU A 179 -19.17 2.64 15.91
N ALA A 180 -18.27 2.62 16.89
CA ALA A 180 -17.89 3.81 17.63
C ALA A 180 -17.15 4.82 16.74
N TYR A 181 -16.29 4.36 15.83
CA TYR A 181 -15.62 5.21 14.85
C TYR A 181 -16.55 5.64 13.73
N LYS A 182 -17.48 4.80 13.29
CA LYS A 182 -18.53 5.22 12.34
C LYS A 182 -19.34 6.39 12.92
N GLN A 183 -19.82 6.25 14.16
CA GLN A 183 -20.56 7.31 14.85
C GLN A 183 -19.71 8.57 15.02
N LYS A 184 -18.48 8.46 15.51
CA LYS A 184 -17.58 9.63 15.69
C LYS A 184 -17.32 10.39 14.39
N LEU A 185 -17.17 9.69 13.27
CA LEU A 185 -16.97 10.33 11.97
C LEU A 185 -18.25 11.00 11.49
N GLY A 186 -19.40 10.35 11.66
CA GLY A 186 -20.72 10.93 11.37
C GLY A 186 -21.02 12.18 12.19
N ASP A 187 -20.78 12.14 13.51
CA ASP A 187 -20.94 13.29 14.42
C ASP A 187 -20.02 14.45 14.04
N ALA A 188 -18.85 14.14 13.48
CA ALA A 188 -17.90 15.13 12.98
C ALA A 188 -18.26 15.66 11.58
N GLY A 189 -19.39 15.22 11.01
CA GLY A 189 -19.92 15.67 9.71
C GLY A 189 -19.22 15.06 8.50
N VAL A 190 -18.49 13.95 8.67
CA VAL A 190 -17.89 13.21 7.55
C VAL A 190 -18.98 12.39 6.86
N THR A 191 -19.16 12.58 5.56
CA THR A 191 -20.13 11.84 4.76
C THR A 191 -19.45 10.90 3.76
N ASP A 192 -20.17 9.90 3.25
CA ASP A 192 -19.66 9.05 2.17
C ASP A 192 -19.32 9.85 0.91
N ASN A 193 -20.04 10.95 0.67
CA ASN A 193 -19.76 11.84 -0.45
C ASN A 193 -18.40 12.54 -0.29
N ASP A 194 -18.04 12.92 0.94
CA ASP A 194 -16.70 13.46 1.22
C ASP A 194 -15.62 12.41 0.99
N LEU A 195 -15.83 11.19 1.48
CA LEU A 195 -14.87 10.09 1.31
C LEU A 195 -14.62 9.79 -0.18
N ARG A 196 -15.68 9.74 -0.99
CA ARG A 196 -15.56 9.57 -2.45
C ARG A 196 -14.88 10.76 -3.11
N LYS A 197 -15.26 11.98 -2.75
CA LYS A 197 -14.68 13.22 -3.29
C LYS A 197 -13.16 13.28 -3.07
N TYR A 198 -12.68 12.82 -1.92
CA TYR A 198 -11.25 12.80 -1.59
C TYR A 198 -10.56 11.47 -1.94
N GLY A 199 -11.24 10.55 -2.63
CA GLY A 199 -10.66 9.27 -3.04
C GLY A 199 -10.26 8.36 -1.88
N ILE A 200 -10.87 8.52 -0.70
CA ILE A 200 -10.49 7.79 0.52
C ILE A 200 -11.13 6.41 0.52
N ALA A 201 -12.47 6.36 0.38
CA ALA A 201 -13.29 5.16 0.43
C ALA A 201 -14.65 5.42 -0.22
N SER A 202 -15.35 4.36 -0.64
CA SER A 202 -16.70 4.47 -1.22
C SER A 202 -17.75 4.91 -0.20
N GLU A 203 -17.59 4.43 1.04
CA GLU A 203 -18.45 4.70 2.19
C GLU A 203 -17.66 4.54 3.50
N ILE A 204 -18.16 5.09 4.61
CA ILE A 204 -17.51 5.04 5.93
C ILE A 204 -17.25 3.60 6.35
N GLY A 205 -18.16 2.68 6.03
CA GLY A 205 -18.05 1.26 6.37
C GLY A 205 -16.90 0.52 5.68
N CYS A 206 -16.31 1.09 4.63
CA CYS A 206 -15.14 0.52 3.94
C CYS A 206 -13.82 0.88 4.62
N LEU A 207 -13.79 1.91 5.47
CA LEU A 207 -12.56 2.34 6.13
C LEU A 207 -12.02 1.22 7.02
N THR A 208 -10.70 1.14 7.13
CA THR A 208 -10.10 0.35 8.19
C THR A 208 -10.23 1.09 9.53
N LEU A 209 -10.09 0.37 10.65
CA LEU A 209 -9.99 0.98 11.97
C LEU A 209 -8.85 2.02 12.05
N GLY A 210 -7.70 1.70 11.44
CA GLY A 210 -6.53 2.57 11.42
C GLY A 210 -6.75 3.85 10.60
N GLU A 211 -7.45 3.75 9.47
CA GLU A 211 -7.86 4.90 8.65
C GLU A 211 -8.86 5.77 9.39
N ALA A 212 -9.90 5.17 9.97
CA ALA A 212 -10.92 5.87 10.74
C ALA A 212 -10.29 6.63 11.92
N ALA A 213 -9.42 5.97 12.69
CA ALA A 213 -8.71 6.60 13.81
C ALA A 213 -7.81 7.76 13.38
N LYS A 214 -7.20 7.68 12.20
CA LYS A 214 -6.39 8.78 11.65
C LYS A 214 -7.27 9.92 11.17
N LEU A 215 -8.36 9.62 10.46
CA LEU A 215 -9.31 10.61 9.95
C LEU A 215 -10.00 11.36 11.11
N THR A 216 -10.48 10.66 12.14
CA THR A 216 -11.06 11.29 13.33
C THR A 216 -10.08 12.26 14.00
N ARG A 217 -8.80 11.88 14.14
CA ARG A 217 -7.78 12.76 14.70
C ARG A 217 -7.59 14.03 13.86
N MET A 218 -7.63 13.90 12.53
CA MET A 218 -7.47 15.03 11.61
C MET A 218 -8.68 15.97 11.60
N VAL A 219 -9.89 15.46 11.75
CA VAL A 219 -11.10 16.29 11.85
C VAL A 219 -11.13 17.00 13.22
N ASN A 220 -10.79 16.30 14.30
CA ASN A 220 -10.78 16.86 15.65
C ASN A 220 -9.65 17.88 15.90
N SER A 221 -8.46 17.68 15.32
CA SER A 221 -7.35 18.64 15.46
C SER A 221 -7.66 19.97 14.77
N LYS A 222 -8.48 19.95 13.72
CA LYS A 222 -8.95 21.16 13.02
C LYS A 222 -10.09 21.89 13.75
N ALA A 223 -10.88 21.20 14.56
CA ALA A 223 -11.94 21.82 15.37
C ALA A 223 -11.38 22.69 16.53
N LYS A 224 -10.16 22.43 17.02
CA LYS A 224 -9.51 23.22 18.09
C LYS A 224 -8.87 24.52 17.62
N GLY A 225 -8.83 24.79 16.30
CA GLY A 225 -8.26 26.01 15.72
C GLY A 225 -9.32 26.87 15.02
N LYS A 226 -10.02 27.72 15.78
CA LYS A 226 -11.02 28.73 15.35
C LYS A 226 -12.22 28.23 14.54
N THR A 227 -13.40 28.45 15.12
CA THR A 227 -14.73 28.37 14.50
C THR A 227 -14.82 29.21 13.22
N SER A 228 -14.73 28.57 12.06
CA SER A 228 -15.53 28.82 10.85
C SER A 228 -14.96 28.04 9.68
N GLN A 229 -15.85 27.30 8.99
CA GLN A 229 -15.63 26.57 7.75
C GLN A 229 -14.72 25.34 7.82
N VAL A 230 -15.30 24.23 8.30
CA VAL A 230 -14.87 22.85 7.96
C VAL A 230 -14.82 22.61 6.43
N TYR A 231 -15.51 23.46 5.64
CA TYR A 231 -15.67 23.31 4.20
C TYR A 231 -14.91 24.33 3.31
N GLY A 232 -14.43 25.46 3.84
CA GLY A 232 -13.95 26.59 3.03
C GLY A 232 -12.46 26.57 2.64
N ARG A 233 -11.69 25.59 3.10
CA ARG A 233 -10.23 25.51 2.84
C ARG A 233 -9.73 24.17 2.29
N LEU A 234 -10.60 23.18 2.11
CA LEU A 234 -10.25 22.00 1.30
C LEU A 234 -10.04 22.39 -0.18
N GLN A 235 -10.69 23.48 -0.63
CA GLN A 235 -10.49 24.11 -1.94
C GLN A 235 -9.04 24.60 -2.16
N ARG A 236 -8.43 25.32 -1.21
CA ARG A 236 -7.13 26.01 -1.40
C ARG A 236 -5.89 25.10 -1.46
N ILE A 237 -6.01 23.86 -1.00
CA ILE A 237 -4.90 22.87 -1.04
C ILE A 237 -4.90 22.13 -2.38
N ALA A 238 -6.07 21.97 -3.02
CA ALA A 238 -6.14 21.49 -4.40
C ALA A 238 -5.54 22.52 -5.38
N ASP A 239 -5.74 23.81 -5.13
CA ASP A 239 -5.19 24.89 -5.96
C ASP A 239 -3.64 24.94 -5.95
N THR A 240 -3.00 24.45 -4.89
CA THR A 240 -1.52 24.34 -4.83
C THR A 240 -0.98 23.08 -5.51
N CYS A 241 -1.79 22.01 -5.63
CA CYS A 241 -1.44 20.83 -6.44
C CYS A 241 -1.77 21.02 -7.93
N GLY A 242 -2.84 21.74 -8.27
CA GLY A 242 -3.21 22.03 -9.67
C GLY A 242 -2.18 22.91 -10.38
N ASN A 243 -1.55 23.83 -9.66
CA ASN A 243 -0.49 24.67 -10.23
C ASN A 243 0.86 23.94 -10.42
N ALA A 244 1.07 22.74 -9.87
CA ALA A 244 2.27 21.95 -10.13
C ALA A 244 2.16 21.13 -11.44
N GLN A 245 0.94 20.76 -11.86
CA GLN A 245 0.70 20.12 -13.16
C GLN A 245 0.69 21.13 -14.33
N ALA A 246 0.35 22.40 -14.07
CA ALA A 246 0.32 23.44 -15.11
C ALA A 246 1.70 24.02 -15.50
N VAL A 247 2.78 23.67 -14.78
CA VAL A 247 4.16 24.05 -15.19
C VAL A 247 4.76 23.01 -16.14
N ASP A 248 4.35 21.75 -16.04
CA ASP A 248 4.90 20.65 -16.85
C ASP A 248 4.22 20.53 -18.22
N GLU A 249 2.93 20.90 -18.34
CA GLU A 249 2.22 20.98 -19.63
C GLU A 249 2.58 22.22 -20.47
N LYS A 250 3.31 23.20 -19.91
CA LYS A 250 3.81 24.35 -20.69
C LYS A 250 5.17 24.11 -21.35
N LEU A 251 5.80 22.95 -21.12
CA LEU A 251 7.10 22.59 -21.70
C LEU A 251 7.00 21.49 -22.78
N SER A 252 5.79 21.04 -23.14
CA SER A 252 5.58 19.95 -24.11
C SER A 252 4.63 20.28 -25.28
N GLY A 253 4.50 21.57 -25.65
CA GLY A 253 3.66 22.03 -26.76
C GLY A 253 4.42 22.85 -27.81
N ASP A 254 5.11 22.15 -28.70
CA ASP A 254 5.38 22.41 -30.13
C ASP A 254 5.88 23.80 -30.63
N ASN A 255 7.12 23.83 -31.15
CA ASN A 255 7.46 24.36 -32.49
C ASN A 255 8.99 24.47 -32.68
N THR A 256 9.59 23.49 -33.36
CA THR A 256 10.45 23.65 -34.56
C THR A 256 11.15 22.33 -34.90
N LYS A 257 10.58 21.60 -35.86
CA LYS A 257 11.40 20.81 -36.79
C LYS A 257 12.06 21.78 -37.75
N GLU A 258 13.22 21.36 -38.28
CA GLU A 258 14.04 22.02 -39.31
C GLU A 258 15.11 22.99 -38.80
N GLU A 259 16.18 22.42 -38.25
CA GLU A 259 17.58 22.72 -38.60
C GLU A 259 18.46 21.86 -37.68
N LEU A 260 19.41 21.10 -38.25
CA LEU A 260 20.63 20.50 -37.64
C LEU A 260 21.07 19.17 -38.27
N ILE A 261 20.36 18.65 -39.28
CA ILE A 261 20.93 17.64 -40.19
C ILE A 261 21.61 18.39 -41.35
N ASN A 262 22.74 19.03 -41.04
CA ASN A 262 23.79 19.46 -41.98
C ASN A 262 24.73 20.41 -41.22
N ASN A 263 25.67 19.84 -40.47
CA ASN A 263 26.99 20.42 -40.13
C ASN A 263 27.61 19.61 -38.99
N ASN A 264 28.18 18.45 -39.32
CA ASN A 264 29.30 17.83 -38.57
C ASN A 264 29.93 16.66 -39.36
N ASN A 265 30.01 16.80 -40.69
CA ASN A 265 31.11 16.19 -41.45
C ASN A 265 32.24 17.20 -41.42
N ASP A 266 33.17 17.01 -40.49
CA ASP A 266 34.57 17.44 -40.50
C ASP A 266 35.04 17.71 -39.08
N ASN A 267 35.90 16.81 -38.58
CA ASN A 267 36.77 16.87 -37.40
C ASN A 267 36.53 15.77 -36.36
N ASN A 268 36.94 14.53 -36.68
CA ASN A 268 37.82 13.80 -35.75
C ASN A 268 38.53 12.59 -36.39
N SER A 269 39.31 12.84 -37.44
CA SER A 269 40.43 11.97 -37.82
C SER A 269 41.65 12.25 -36.93
N ALA A 270 41.54 12.07 -35.61
CA ALA A 270 42.69 12.36 -34.74
C ALA A 270 42.71 11.65 -33.37
N VAL A 271 41.97 10.56 -33.13
CA VAL A 271 42.18 9.76 -31.90
C VAL A 271 42.01 8.26 -32.17
N ARG A 272 42.82 7.73 -33.10
CA ARG A 272 43.15 6.30 -33.19
C ARG A 272 44.67 6.17 -33.15
N LYS A 273 45.23 6.12 -31.94
CA LYS A 273 46.53 5.51 -31.60
C LYS A 273 46.80 5.71 -30.11
N ARG A 274 46.50 4.68 -29.32
CA ARG A 274 47.22 4.22 -28.10
C ARG A 274 46.36 3.17 -27.37
N LEU A 275 46.23 2.00 -27.99
CA LEU A 275 46.18 0.74 -27.27
C LEU A 275 47.36 -0.08 -27.79
N HIS A 276 48.44 -0.08 -27.00
CA HIS A 276 49.43 -1.15 -26.86
C HIS A 276 50.60 -0.59 -26.04
N ARG A 277 50.56 -0.88 -24.74
CA ARG A 277 51.69 -1.33 -23.94
C ARG A 277 51.16 -1.99 -22.69
#